data_AF-A0A382T678-F1
#
_entry.id   AF-A0A382T678-F1
#
_cell.length_a   1.000
_cell.length_b   1.000
_cell.length_c   1.000
_cell.angle_alpha   90.00
_cell.angle_beta   90.00
_cell.angle_gamma   90.00
#
_symmetry.space_group_name_H-M   'P 1'
#
loop_
_entity.id
_entity.type
_entity.pdbx_description
1 polymer ?
#
loop_
_entity_poly.entity_id
_entity_poly.type
_entity_poly.pdbx_seq_one_letter_code
_entity_poly.pdbx_strand_id
1 'polypeptide(L)'
;MTLTKVINYVTRHPQFNTSSHRPTSEMPRLINFVKFLIFFPVLIYFYSIYAYATNIPFSDDYTIHLDQIISIIQSESLSEKLELLFSTSLELMLLFNKVTILLIYSLLGEINLKVFIFIGNSTLLGLLFFFYKTLPENREKIFLAFPVVLLLFQLKPNWAHMIWGVNLGYHFGLFFSGLAFYFLVKKHTKYFFLAGV
;
A
#
# COMPACT_ATOMS: atom_id res chain seq x y z
N MET A 1 9.61 46.64 -37.08
CA MET A 1 8.89 46.50 -35.79
C MET A 1 9.79 45.70 -34.87
N THR A 2 10.55 46.41 -34.03
CA THR A 2 11.88 46.01 -33.54
C THR A 2 11.80 45.25 -32.22
N LEU A 3 12.67 44.23 -32.05
CA LEU A 3 12.82 43.34 -30.87
C LEU A 3 12.77 44.06 -29.50
N THR A 4 13.11 45.35 -29.46
CA THR A 4 13.10 46.21 -28.27
C THR A 4 11.73 46.33 -27.60
N LYS A 5 10.61 46.19 -28.35
CA LYS A 5 9.27 46.24 -27.76
C LYS A 5 8.88 44.97 -26.98
N VAL A 6 9.43 43.81 -27.34
CA VAL A 6 9.15 42.54 -26.66
C VAL A 6 9.88 42.46 -25.32
N ILE A 7 11.13 42.94 -25.27
CA ILE A 7 11.94 42.96 -24.04
C ILE A 7 11.34 43.91 -22.99
N ASN A 8 10.78 45.05 -23.41
CA ASN A 8 10.13 46.00 -22.50
C ASN A 8 8.77 45.54 -21.95
N TYR A 9 8.15 44.52 -22.54
CA TYR A 9 6.91 43.95 -22.03
C TYR A 9 7.16 43.02 -20.83
N VAL A 10 8.29 42.30 -20.83
CA VAL A 10 8.66 41.35 -19.77
C VAL A 10 9.14 42.06 -18.50
N THR A 11 9.70 43.27 -18.61
CA THR A 11 10.23 44.05 -17.46
C THR A 11 9.19 44.86 -16.69
N ARG A 12 7.91 44.87 -17.11
CA ARG A 12 6.84 45.67 -16.47
C ARG A 12 5.78 44.87 -15.72
N HIS A 13 6.05 43.61 -15.35
CA HIS A 13 5.19 42.96 -14.36
C HIS A 13 5.54 43.47 -12.96
N PRO A 14 4.56 43.95 -12.17
CA PRO A 14 4.79 44.26 -10.77
C PRO A 14 5.25 42.97 -10.08
N GLN A 15 6.36 43.06 -9.34
CA GLN A 15 6.81 41.99 -8.47
C GLN A 15 5.63 41.54 -7.62
N PHE A 16 5.20 40.30 -7.81
CA PHE A 16 4.16 39.71 -6.98
C PHE A 16 4.69 39.73 -5.55
N ASN A 17 4.16 40.64 -4.74
CA ASN A 17 4.59 40.86 -3.38
C ASN A 17 4.28 39.59 -2.59
N THR A 18 5.28 38.73 -2.44
CA THR A 18 5.27 37.58 -1.52
C THR A 18 5.40 38.09 -0.09
N SER A 19 4.50 38.99 0.29
CA SER A 19 4.23 39.29 1.68
C SER A 19 3.95 37.95 2.35
N SER A 20 4.86 37.57 3.25
CA SER A 20 4.80 36.35 4.02
C SER A 20 3.43 36.27 4.68
N HIS A 21 2.55 35.43 4.14
CA HIS A 21 1.29 35.10 4.79
C HIS A 21 1.67 34.31 6.05
N ARG A 22 1.90 35.05 7.15
CA ARG A 22 2.11 34.45 8.48
C ARG A 22 0.90 33.57 8.75
N PRO A 23 1.09 32.28 9.07
CA PRO A 23 -0.03 31.38 9.30
C PRO A 23 -0.84 31.91 10.49
N THR A 24 -2.12 32.16 10.24
CA THR A 24 -3.09 32.54 11.27
C THR A 24 -3.26 31.38 12.26
N SER A 25 -3.44 31.75 13.54
CA SER A 25 -3.48 30.87 14.70
C SER A 25 -4.61 29.81 14.72
N GLU A 26 -5.45 29.74 13.70
CA GLU A 26 -6.57 28.79 13.60
C GLU A 26 -6.21 27.43 12.98
N MET A 27 -5.02 27.31 12.37
CA MET A 27 -4.61 26.08 11.68
C MET A 27 -4.47 24.79 12.55
N PRO A 28 -4.17 24.83 13.87
CA PRO A 28 -3.97 23.59 14.64
C PRO A 28 -5.23 22.72 14.74
N ARG A 29 -6.41 23.34 14.89
CA ARG A 29 -7.68 22.61 15.02
C ARG A 29 -8.05 21.90 13.72
N LEU A 30 -7.90 22.60 12.58
CA LEU A 30 -8.16 22.02 11.26
C LEU A 30 -7.21 20.86 10.95
N ILE A 31 -5.92 21.01 11.24
CA ILE A 31 -4.94 19.93 11.03
C ILE A 31 -5.28 18.70 11.89
N ASN A 32 -5.66 18.91 13.15
CA ASN A 32 -6.09 17.80 14.03
C ASN A 32 -7.36 17.13 13.52
N PHE A 33 -8.32 17.91 13.02
CA PHE A 33 -9.53 17.38 12.40
C PHE A 33 -9.21 16.54 11.16
N VAL A 34 -8.33 17.00 10.27
CA VAL A 34 -7.89 16.23 9.10
C VAL A 34 -7.14 14.96 9.50
N LYS A 35 -6.27 15.01 10.51
CA LYS A 35 -5.62 13.81 11.05
C LYS A 35 -6.67 12.81 11.54
N PHE A 36 -7.68 13.26 12.27
CA PHE A 36 -8.78 12.40 12.69
C PHE A 36 -9.49 11.78 11.48
N LEU A 37 -9.81 12.55 10.45
CA LEU A 37 -10.42 12.07 9.22
C LEU A 37 -9.53 11.09 8.42
N ILE A 38 -8.21 11.10 8.62
CA ILE A 38 -7.25 10.16 8.05
C ILE A 38 -7.21 8.87 8.87
N PHE A 39 -7.14 8.96 10.20
CA PHE A 39 -7.06 7.76 11.05
C PHE A 39 -8.39 7.01 11.14
N PHE A 40 -9.51 7.73 11.11
CA PHE A 40 -10.84 7.14 11.33
C PHE A 40 -11.22 6.07 10.27
N PRO A 41 -11.09 6.30 8.95
CA PRO A 41 -11.35 5.27 7.94
C PRO A 41 -10.43 4.05 8.07
N VAL A 42 -9.15 4.27 8.38
CA VAL A 42 -8.19 3.18 8.60
C VAL A 42 -8.63 2.30 9.78
N LEU A 43 -9.00 2.93 10.90
CA LEU A 43 -9.46 2.20 12.09
C LEU A 43 -10.73 1.40 11.80
N ILE A 44 -11.72 1.99 11.12
CA ILE A 44 -12.95 1.28 10.75
C ILE A 44 -12.64 0.11 9.81
N TYR A 45 -11.72 0.30 8.86
CA TYR A 45 -11.33 -0.73 7.90
C TYR A 45 -10.72 -1.95 8.60
N PHE A 46 -9.70 -1.75 9.45
CA PHE A 46 -9.08 -2.84 10.20
C PHE A 46 -9.99 -3.43 11.27
N TYR A 47 -10.86 -2.62 11.89
CA TYR A 47 -11.89 -3.15 12.79
C TYR A 47 -12.88 -4.05 12.05
N SER A 48 -13.27 -3.69 10.82
CA SER A 48 -14.14 -4.52 9.98
C SER A 48 -13.46 -5.85 9.64
N ILE A 49 -12.18 -5.85 9.29
CA ILE A 49 -11.41 -7.10 9.10
C ILE A 49 -11.43 -7.92 10.40
N TYR A 50 -11.14 -7.31 11.54
CA TYR A 50 -11.16 -8.01 12.82
C TYR A 50 -12.51 -8.65 13.14
N ALA A 51 -13.61 -7.93 12.87
CA ALA A 51 -14.97 -8.36 13.15
C ALA A 51 -15.47 -9.44 12.18
N TYR A 52 -15.10 -9.38 10.89
CA TYR A 52 -15.70 -10.20 9.84
C TYR A 52 -14.77 -11.26 9.23
N ALA A 53 -13.45 -11.12 9.38
CA ALA A 53 -12.53 -12.15 8.88
C ALA A 53 -12.63 -13.40 9.76
N THR A 54 -12.75 -14.55 9.09
CA THR A 54 -12.85 -15.87 9.72
C THR A 54 -11.66 -16.73 9.29
N ASN A 55 -11.33 -17.74 10.11
CA ASN A 55 -10.32 -18.73 9.73
C ASN A 55 -10.94 -19.87 8.92
N ILE A 56 -11.72 -19.52 7.88
CA ILE A 56 -12.42 -20.48 7.03
C ILE A 56 -12.13 -20.08 5.58
N PRO A 57 -11.69 -21.02 4.73
CA PRO A 57 -11.44 -20.71 3.33
C PRO A 57 -12.73 -20.31 2.62
N PHE A 58 -12.66 -19.25 1.83
CA PHE A 58 -13.78 -18.81 1.01
C PHE A 58 -13.55 -19.21 -0.45
N SER A 59 -14.50 -19.94 -1.03
CA SER A 59 -14.52 -20.31 -2.46
C SER A 59 -13.21 -20.99 -2.92
N ASP A 60 -12.43 -20.30 -3.74
CA ASP A 60 -11.20 -20.78 -4.36
C ASP A 60 -9.96 -20.68 -3.45
N ASP A 61 -10.09 -20.13 -2.23
CA ASP A 61 -9.03 -20.19 -1.21
C ASP A 61 -8.59 -21.65 -0.96
N TYR A 62 -9.52 -22.61 -1.09
CA TYR A 62 -9.21 -24.02 -0.92
C TYR A 62 -8.35 -24.58 -2.06
N THR A 63 -8.83 -24.45 -3.30
CA THR A 63 -8.21 -25.07 -4.48
C THR A 63 -6.97 -24.32 -4.97
N ILE A 64 -6.90 -23.00 -4.78
CA ILE A 64 -5.79 -22.17 -5.25
C ILE A 64 -4.68 -22.06 -4.20
N HIS A 65 -5.03 -22.03 -2.91
CA HIS A 65 -4.05 -21.83 -1.85
C HIS A 65 -3.83 -23.08 -1.00
N LEU A 66 -4.88 -23.62 -0.38
CA LEU A 66 -4.70 -24.63 0.65
C LEU A 66 -4.13 -25.95 0.10
N ASP A 67 -4.62 -26.45 -1.03
CA ASP A 67 -4.11 -27.72 -1.59
C ASP A 67 -2.60 -27.65 -1.86
N GLN A 68 -2.13 -26.57 -2.50
CA GLN A 68 -0.70 -26.38 -2.77
C GLN A 68 0.12 -26.21 -1.50
N ILE A 69 -0.41 -25.46 -0.52
CA ILE A 69 0.27 -25.24 0.77
C ILE A 69 0.38 -26.54 1.56
N ILE A 70 -0.68 -27.34 1.60
CA ILE A 70 -0.70 -28.64 2.28
C ILE A 70 0.31 -29.57 1.61
N SER A 71 0.37 -29.64 0.29
CA SER A 71 1.40 -30.42 -0.42
C SER A 71 2.83 -29.96 -0.08
N ILE A 72 3.08 -28.65 0.00
CA ILE A 72 4.39 -28.12 0.43
C ILE A 72 4.71 -28.54 1.87
N ILE A 73 3.73 -28.48 2.79
CA ILE A 73 3.93 -28.88 4.19
C ILE A 73 4.26 -30.37 4.29
N GLN A 74 3.54 -31.21 3.56
CA GLN A 74 3.62 -32.68 3.60
C GLN A 74 4.83 -33.26 2.87
N SER A 75 5.38 -32.56 1.87
CA SER A 75 6.58 -33.03 1.16
C SER A 75 7.77 -33.25 2.10
N GLU A 76 8.55 -34.30 1.83
CA GLU A 76 9.64 -34.73 2.72
C GLU A 76 10.97 -34.04 2.39
N SER A 77 11.17 -33.69 1.11
CA SER A 77 12.44 -33.12 0.65
C SER A 77 12.38 -31.59 0.47
N LEU A 78 13.47 -30.90 0.82
CA LEU A 78 13.57 -29.45 0.60
C LEU A 78 13.48 -29.08 -0.89
N SER A 79 13.99 -29.94 -1.77
CA SER A 79 13.93 -29.73 -3.22
C SER A 79 12.49 -29.71 -3.70
N GLU A 80 11.67 -30.67 -3.27
CA GLU A 80 10.25 -30.77 -3.62
C GLU A 80 9.45 -29.60 -3.03
N LYS A 81 9.76 -29.17 -1.81
CA LYS A 81 9.16 -27.95 -1.21
C LYS A 81 9.39 -26.72 -2.08
N LEU A 82 10.63 -26.53 -2.54
CA LEU A 82 10.98 -25.40 -3.38
C LEU A 82 10.31 -25.52 -4.75
N GLU A 83 10.31 -26.71 -5.35
CA GLU A 83 9.62 -26.95 -6.62
C GLU A 83 8.13 -26.62 -6.52
N LEU A 84 7.44 -27.11 -5.49
CA LEU A 84 6.02 -26.82 -5.26
C LEU A 84 5.74 -25.35 -4.93
N LEU A 85 6.64 -24.70 -4.19
CA LEU A 85 6.53 -23.27 -3.88
C LEU A 85 6.53 -22.43 -5.15
N PHE A 86 7.43 -22.73 -6.10
CA PHE A 86 7.55 -22.04 -7.38
C PHE A 86 6.68 -22.65 -8.50
N SER A 87 6.07 -23.81 -8.27
CA SER A 87 5.12 -24.39 -9.21
C SER A 87 3.90 -23.45 -9.35
N THR A 88 3.48 -23.21 -10.60
CA THR A 88 2.37 -22.31 -10.94
C THR A 88 2.64 -20.81 -10.66
N SER A 89 3.89 -20.36 -10.56
CA SER A 89 4.25 -18.95 -10.27
C SER A 89 3.97 -17.93 -11.40
N LEU A 90 3.10 -18.24 -12.36
CA LEU A 90 2.80 -17.34 -13.50
C LEU A 90 2.13 -16.03 -13.07
N GLU A 91 1.65 -15.96 -11.82
CA GLU A 91 1.32 -14.70 -11.16
C GLU A 91 2.22 -14.57 -9.93
N LEU A 92 3.26 -13.74 -10.02
CA LEU A 92 4.20 -13.46 -8.92
C LEU A 92 3.47 -13.11 -7.60
N MET A 93 2.26 -12.56 -7.72
CA MET A 93 1.34 -12.26 -6.62
C MET A 93 0.93 -13.50 -5.80
N LEU A 94 0.78 -14.67 -6.42
CA LEU A 94 0.39 -15.89 -5.74
C LEU A 94 1.52 -16.49 -4.90
N LEU A 95 2.78 -16.28 -5.31
CA LEU A 95 3.97 -16.69 -4.55
C LEU A 95 4.00 -16.03 -3.16
N PHE A 96 3.70 -14.73 -3.09
CA PHE A 96 3.67 -14.02 -1.81
C PHE A 96 2.56 -14.54 -0.88
N ASN A 97 1.40 -14.93 -1.42
CA ASN A 97 0.37 -15.59 -0.63
C ASN A 97 0.90 -16.89 -0.03
N LYS A 98 1.54 -17.75 -0.83
CA LYS A 98 2.12 -19.01 -0.36
C LYS A 98 3.15 -18.81 0.74
N VAL A 99 4.13 -17.93 0.50
CA VAL A 99 5.20 -17.64 1.47
C VAL A 99 4.60 -17.11 2.78
N THR A 100 3.61 -16.20 2.70
CA THR A 100 2.99 -15.64 3.90
C THR A 100 2.23 -16.70 4.70
N ILE A 101 1.45 -17.57 4.05
CA ILE A 101 0.72 -18.64 4.72
C ILE A 101 1.68 -19.66 5.35
N LEU A 102 2.75 -20.04 4.65
CA LEU A 102 3.79 -20.94 5.20
C LEU A 102 4.51 -20.33 6.40
N LEU A 103 4.79 -19.02 6.37
CA LEU A 103 5.36 -18.31 7.53
C LEU A 103 4.41 -18.31 8.72
N ILE A 104 3.11 -18.06 8.49
CA ILE A 104 2.08 -18.15 9.54
C ILE A 104 2.04 -19.56 10.13
N TYR A 105 2.02 -20.59 9.29
CA TYR A 105 2.03 -21.99 9.73
C TYR A 105 3.27 -22.32 10.55
N SER A 106 4.45 -21.88 10.10
CA SER A 106 5.72 -22.09 10.83
C SER A 106 5.72 -21.44 12.22
N LEU A 107 5.05 -20.30 12.38
CA LEU A 107 5.00 -19.56 13.65
C LEU A 107 3.87 -20.02 14.59
N LEU A 108 2.70 -20.37 14.06
CA LEU A 108 1.51 -20.71 14.84
C LEU A 108 1.28 -22.21 14.98
N GLY A 109 1.91 -23.04 14.13
CA GLY A 109 1.67 -24.48 14.04
C GLY A 109 0.38 -24.85 13.30
N GLU A 110 -0.39 -23.87 12.84
CA GLU A 110 -1.66 -24.07 12.11
C GLU A 110 -1.80 -23.04 10.99
N ILE A 111 -2.56 -23.39 9.96
CA ILE A 111 -2.93 -22.44 8.91
C ILE A 111 -4.01 -21.51 9.47
N ASN A 112 -3.69 -20.21 9.51
CA ASN A 112 -4.60 -19.19 10.01
C ASN A 112 -4.87 -18.11 8.95
N LEU A 113 -5.96 -18.30 8.20
CA LEU A 113 -6.41 -17.39 7.14
C LEU A 113 -6.83 -16.03 7.68
N LYS A 114 -7.33 -15.96 8.93
CA LYS A 114 -7.67 -14.68 9.55
C LYS A 114 -6.43 -13.80 9.73
N VAL A 115 -5.33 -14.40 10.22
CA VAL A 115 -4.04 -13.71 10.35
C VAL A 115 -3.50 -13.35 8.98
N PHE A 116 -3.60 -14.25 8.00
CA PHE A 116 -3.19 -13.98 6.61
C PHE A 116 -3.92 -12.77 6.02
N ILE A 117 -5.25 -12.73 6.14
CA ILE A 117 -6.09 -11.59 5.72
C ILE A 117 -5.60 -10.29 6.38
N PHE A 118 -5.31 -10.32 7.67
CA PHE A 118 -4.80 -9.16 8.40
C PHE A 118 -3.45 -8.67 7.86
N ILE A 119 -2.52 -9.59 7.58
CA ILE A 119 -1.18 -9.26 7.06
C ILE A 119 -1.28 -8.67 5.66
N GLY A 120 -2.06 -9.29 4.76
CA GLY A 120 -2.21 -8.79 3.39
C GLY A 120 -2.86 -7.40 3.34
N ASN A 121 -3.89 -7.14 4.15
CA ASN A 121 -4.47 -5.80 4.23
C ASN A 121 -3.53 -4.77 4.88
N SER A 122 -2.63 -5.21 5.76
CA SER A 122 -1.62 -4.33 6.38
C SER A 122 -0.63 -3.76 5.35
N THR A 123 -0.48 -4.38 4.17
CA THR A 123 0.38 -3.81 3.12
C THR A 123 -0.16 -2.49 2.56
N LEU A 124 -1.47 -2.22 2.67
CA LEU A 124 -2.05 -0.91 2.32
C LEU A 124 -1.52 0.21 3.20
N LEU A 125 -1.19 -0.07 4.47
CA LEU A 125 -0.54 0.90 5.34
C LEU A 125 0.87 1.23 4.82
N GLY A 126 1.58 0.22 4.32
CA GLY A 126 2.87 0.40 3.66
C GLY A 126 2.76 1.26 2.40
N LEU A 127 1.76 0.99 1.55
CA LEU A 127 1.49 1.81 0.37
C LEU A 127 1.15 3.26 0.75
N LEU A 128 0.27 3.47 1.75
CA LEU A 128 -0.04 4.80 2.26
C LEU A 128 1.21 5.52 2.77
N PHE A 129 2.09 4.80 3.48
CA PHE A 129 3.36 5.35 3.95
C PHE A 129 4.26 5.79 2.79
N PHE A 130 4.43 4.96 1.76
CA PHE A 130 5.23 5.31 0.60
C PHE A 130 4.67 6.53 -0.14
N PHE A 131 3.36 6.56 -0.36
CA PHE A 131 2.69 7.72 -0.94
C PHE A 131 2.91 8.98 -0.08
N TYR A 132 2.69 8.89 1.23
CA TYR A 132 2.91 10.02 2.13
C TYR A 132 4.37 10.51 2.09
N LYS A 133 5.34 9.62 1.94
CA LYS A 133 6.76 9.98 1.89
C LYS A 133 7.21 10.60 0.56
N THR A 134 6.46 10.44 -0.53
CA THR A 134 6.76 11.08 -1.82
C THR A 134 6.14 12.46 -1.96
N LEU A 135 5.16 12.81 -1.12
CA LEU A 135 4.56 14.15 -1.10
C LEU A 135 5.56 15.25 -0.65
N PRO A 136 5.43 16.49 -1.18
CA PRO A 136 6.25 17.63 -0.76
C PRO A 136 6.18 17.87 0.75
N GLU A 137 7.32 18.23 1.35
CA GLU A 137 7.40 18.54 2.79
C GLU A 137 6.87 19.95 3.06
N ASN A 138 5.54 20.09 3.08
CA ASN A 138 4.85 21.34 3.39
C ASN A 138 3.63 21.08 4.29
N ARG A 139 3.00 22.16 4.77
CA ARG A 139 1.78 22.07 5.62
C ARG A 139 0.57 21.43 4.93
N GLU A 140 0.56 21.42 3.59
CA GLU A 140 -0.54 20.91 2.76
C GLU A 140 -0.48 19.39 2.60
N LYS A 141 0.68 18.78 2.86
CA LYS A 141 0.94 17.34 2.78
C LYS A 141 -0.13 16.48 3.44
N ILE A 142 -0.61 16.88 4.62
CA ILE A 142 -1.65 16.13 5.34
C ILE A 142 -3.00 16.17 4.63
N PHE A 143 -3.33 17.29 3.98
CA PHE A 143 -4.56 17.42 3.20
C PHE A 143 -4.51 16.57 1.92
N LEU A 144 -3.33 16.41 1.32
CA LEU A 144 -3.12 15.53 0.17
C LEU A 144 -3.19 14.04 0.53
N ALA A 145 -2.87 13.68 1.78
CA ALA A 145 -2.98 12.29 2.26
C ALA A 145 -4.43 11.85 2.47
N PHE A 146 -5.33 12.78 2.80
CA PHE A 146 -6.74 12.50 3.07
C PHE A 146 -7.49 11.77 1.93
N PRO A 147 -7.50 12.27 0.68
CA PRO A 147 -8.17 11.56 -0.42
C PRO A 147 -7.57 10.18 -0.68
N VAL A 148 -6.26 9.99 -0.45
CA VAL A 148 -5.61 8.69 -0.62
C VAL A 148 -6.08 7.68 0.42
N VAL A 149 -6.24 8.09 1.68
CA VAL A 149 -6.85 7.22 2.70
C VAL A 149 -8.26 6.82 2.30
N LEU A 150 -9.08 7.76 1.82
CA LEU A 150 -10.45 7.44 1.41
C LEU A 150 -10.51 6.47 0.22
N LEU A 151 -9.51 6.51 -0.67
CA LEU A 151 -9.42 5.58 -1.81
C LEU A 151 -8.92 4.19 -1.40
N LEU A 152 -7.92 4.13 -0.51
CA LEU A 152 -7.34 2.85 -0.09
C LEU A 152 -8.26 2.07 0.85
N PHE A 153 -8.92 2.76 1.79
CA PHE A 153 -9.67 2.14 2.88
C PHE A 153 -11.19 2.20 2.66
N GLN A 154 -11.64 1.82 1.46
CA GLN A 154 -13.06 1.73 1.10
C GLN A 154 -13.66 0.40 1.54
N LEU A 155 -14.75 0.40 2.32
CA LEU A 155 -15.35 -0.85 2.81
C LEU A 155 -16.14 -1.61 1.74
N LYS A 156 -17.07 -0.93 1.06
CA LYS A 156 -18.06 -1.59 0.19
C LYS A 156 -17.48 -2.07 -1.14
N PRO A 157 -16.76 -1.23 -1.93
CA PRO A 157 -16.12 -1.69 -3.16
C PRO A 157 -15.05 -2.75 -2.92
N ASN A 158 -14.26 -2.62 -1.84
CA ASN A 158 -13.16 -3.53 -1.57
C ASN A 158 -13.56 -4.70 -0.65
N TRP A 159 -14.84 -4.93 -0.35
CA TRP A 159 -15.23 -5.99 0.61
C TRP A 159 -14.65 -7.36 0.23
N ALA A 160 -14.78 -7.72 -1.05
CA ALA A 160 -14.21 -8.96 -1.57
C ALA A 160 -12.69 -8.98 -1.43
N HIS A 161 -12.01 -7.89 -1.79
CA HIS A 161 -10.55 -7.79 -1.67
C HIS A 161 -10.06 -7.76 -0.22
N MET A 162 -10.90 -7.29 0.71
CA MET A 162 -10.59 -7.14 2.12
C MET A 162 -10.66 -8.47 2.88
N ILE A 163 -11.61 -9.36 2.54
CA ILE A 163 -11.89 -10.59 3.30
C ILE A 163 -11.50 -11.87 2.55
N TRP A 164 -11.42 -11.85 1.22
CA TRP A 164 -11.15 -13.04 0.41
C TRP A 164 -9.63 -13.25 0.23
N GLY A 165 -9.11 -14.40 0.70
CA GLY A 165 -7.69 -14.73 0.72
C GLY A 165 -6.98 -14.62 -0.62
N VAL A 166 -7.56 -15.16 -1.70
CA VAL A 166 -6.99 -15.11 -3.07
C VAL A 166 -6.69 -13.68 -3.52
N ASN A 167 -7.53 -12.72 -3.16
CA ASN A 167 -7.38 -11.33 -3.58
C ASN A 167 -6.27 -10.57 -2.83
N LEU A 168 -5.66 -11.15 -1.80
CA LEU A 168 -4.54 -10.50 -1.10
C LEU A 168 -3.30 -10.37 -1.99
N GLY A 169 -3.17 -11.17 -3.05
CA GLY A 169 -2.09 -11.03 -4.02
C GLY A 169 -2.03 -9.62 -4.61
N TYR A 170 -3.18 -8.99 -4.86
CA TYR A 170 -3.26 -7.63 -5.40
C TYR A 170 -2.71 -6.59 -4.41
N HIS A 171 -2.91 -6.81 -3.11
CA HIS A 171 -2.40 -5.93 -2.05
C HIS A 171 -0.87 -5.97 -1.96
N PHE A 172 -0.27 -7.15 -2.13
CA PHE A 172 1.19 -7.27 -2.24
C PHE A 172 1.70 -6.54 -3.49
N GLY A 173 1.07 -6.74 -4.65
CA GLY A 173 1.44 -6.06 -5.90
C GLY A 173 1.38 -4.53 -5.78
N LEU A 174 0.33 -4.00 -5.15
CA LEU A 174 0.18 -2.56 -4.88
C LEU A 174 1.28 -2.04 -3.94
N PHE A 175 1.61 -2.78 -2.89
CA PHE A 175 2.69 -2.42 -1.98
C PHE A 175 4.04 -2.35 -2.68
N PHE A 176 4.40 -3.38 -3.47
CA PHE A 176 5.66 -3.40 -4.23
C PHE A 176 5.70 -2.30 -5.28
N SER A 177 4.58 -2.01 -5.94
CA SER A 177 4.47 -0.87 -6.86
C SER A 177 4.75 0.46 -6.14
N GLY A 178 4.15 0.67 -4.97
CA GLY A 178 4.41 1.84 -4.14
C GLY A 178 5.87 1.95 -3.69
N LEU A 179 6.47 0.83 -3.31
CA LEU A 179 7.89 0.74 -2.92
C LEU A 179 8.82 1.11 -4.09
N ALA A 180 8.55 0.58 -5.27
CA ALA A 180 9.31 0.88 -6.49
C ALA A 180 9.25 2.38 -6.82
N PHE A 181 8.05 2.97 -6.84
CA PHE A 181 7.90 4.42 -7.06
C PHE A 181 8.61 5.25 -5.97
N TYR A 182 8.53 4.82 -4.71
CA TYR A 182 9.22 5.50 -3.62
C TYR A 182 10.74 5.55 -3.82
N PHE A 183 11.34 4.46 -4.29
CA PHE A 183 12.77 4.41 -4.59
C PHE A 183 13.15 5.17 -5.87
N LEU A 184 12.32 5.11 -6.93
CA LEU A 184 12.58 5.84 -8.18
C LEU A 184 12.60 7.37 -8.00
N VAL A 185 11.86 7.91 -7.03
CA VAL A 185 11.90 9.34 -6.69
C VAL A 185 13.26 9.75 -6.08
N LYS A 186 14.07 8.81 -5.59
CA LYS A 186 15.39 9.10 -5.00
C LYS A 186 16.44 9.25 -6.10
N LYS A 187 17.16 10.38 -6.10
CA LYS A 187 18.13 10.78 -7.14
C LYS A 187 19.41 9.93 -7.26
N HIS A 188 19.51 8.77 -6.62
CA HIS A 188 20.76 8.01 -6.52
C HIS A 188 20.63 6.61 -7.13
N THR A 189 21.60 6.18 -7.94
CA THR A 189 21.58 4.95 -8.74
C THR A 189 21.31 3.67 -7.93
N LYS A 190 21.77 3.60 -6.67
CA LYS A 190 21.44 2.48 -5.76
C LYS A 190 19.93 2.27 -5.59
N TYR A 191 19.12 3.33 -5.58
CA TYR A 191 17.67 3.22 -5.45
C TYR A 191 17.00 2.75 -6.73
N PHE A 192 17.64 2.92 -7.89
CA PHE A 192 17.15 2.32 -9.14
C PHE A 192 17.20 0.79 -9.08
N PHE A 193 18.29 0.22 -8.57
CA PHE A 193 18.39 -1.23 -8.37
C PHE A 193 17.41 -1.72 -7.29
N LEU A 194 17.23 -0.97 -6.20
CA LEU A 194 16.25 -1.30 -5.16
C LEU A 194 14.79 -1.20 -5.64
N ALA A 195 14.51 -0.42 -6.68
CA ALA A 195 13.17 -0.34 -7.27
C ALA A 195 12.82 -1.55 -8.15
N GLY A 196 13.82 -2.34 -8.56
CA GLY A 196 13.62 -3.56 -9.34
C GLY A 196 13.47 -4.84 -8.51
N VAL A 197 13.48 -4.71 -7.17
CA VAL A 197 13.27 -5.80 -6.20
C VAL A 197 11.81 -5.76 -5.73
#